data_AF-Q8XV90-F1
#
_entry.id   AF-Q8XV90-F1
#
_cell.length_a   1.000
_cell.length_b   1.000
_cell.length_c   1.000
_cell.angle_alpha   90.00
_cell.angle_beta   90.00
_cell.angle_gamma   90.00
#
_symmetry.space_group_name_H-M   'P 1'
#
loop_
_entity.id
_entity.type
_entity.pdbx_description
1 polymer ?
#
loop_
_entity_poly.entity_id
_entity_poly.type
_entity_poly.pdbx_seq_one_letter_code
_entity_poly.pdbx_strand_id
1 'polypeptide(L)'
;MIDLGISKLALIGAVALVVIGPERLPKVARTAGALIGRAQRYIADVKAEVSREIELEELRKMRTEFEEAARNVEQTIHQEVSRHTSEINERLNEALGDPASRQTATQAAEWRPAPAKSRNGRNSWRNKQLAMPKWYRRKQGVRMWAQSGAARVKRHRPPIVAAQSRGRSFFE
;
A
#
# COMPACT_ATOMS: atom_id res chain seq x y z
N MET A 1 -20.10 -6.80 -6.17
CA MET A 1 -19.09 -7.84 -6.47
C MET A 1 -17.98 -7.20 -7.27
N ILE A 2 -16.74 -7.13 -6.76
CA ILE A 2 -15.62 -6.71 -7.61
C ILE A 2 -15.29 -7.93 -8.47
N ASP A 3 -15.97 -8.03 -9.60
CA ASP A 3 -15.75 -9.07 -10.58
C ASP A 3 -14.31 -9.05 -11.12
N LEU A 4 -13.56 -7.98 -10.88
CA LEU A 4 -12.12 -7.87 -11.07
C LEU A 4 -11.38 -8.68 -9.99
N GLY A 5 -11.53 -10.00 -10.02
CA GLY A 5 -10.70 -10.90 -9.23
C GLY A 5 -9.22 -10.72 -9.59
N ILE A 6 -8.34 -11.17 -8.69
CA ILE A 6 -6.89 -11.20 -8.91
C ILE A 6 -6.55 -11.83 -10.28
N SER A 7 -7.30 -12.85 -10.68
CA SER A 7 -7.16 -13.51 -11.99
C SER A 7 -7.39 -12.59 -13.19
N LYS A 8 -8.41 -11.70 -13.16
CA LYS A 8 -8.67 -10.76 -14.27
C LYS A 8 -7.60 -9.67 -14.33
N LEU A 9 -7.14 -9.17 -13.18
CA LEU A 9 -6.00 -8.25 -13.11
C LEU A 9 -4.72 -8.88 -13.64
N ALA A 10 -4.47 -10.15 -13.31
CA ALA A 10 -3.33 -10.92 -13.82
C ALA A 10 -3.40 -11.08 -15.34
N LEU A 11 -4.58 -11.40 -15.88
CA LEU A 11 -4.79 -11.51 -17.33
C LEU A 11 -4.53 -10.18 -18.06
N ILE A 12 -5.08 -9.07 -17.56
CA ILE A 12 -4.83 -7.73 -18.13
C ILE A 12 -3.33 -7.39 -18.05
N GLY A 13 -2.68 -7.69 -16.93
CA GLY A 13 -1.24 -7.54 -16.78
C GLY A 13 -0.45 -8.36 -17.79
N ALA A 14 -0.83 -9.61 -18.04
CA ALA A 14 -0.22 -10.47 -19.05
C ALA A 14 -0.41 -9.91 -20.47
N VAL A 15 -1.63 -9.49 -20.83
CA VAL A 15 -1.90 -8.85 -22.13
C VAL A 15 -1.08 -7.58 -22.29
N ALA A 16 -1.01 -6.74 -21.25
CA ALA A 16 -0.19 -5.53 -21.26
C ALA A 16 1.31 -5.86 -21.42
N LEU A 17 1.81 -6.94 -20.80
CA LEU A 17 3.19 -7.40 -20.95
C LEU A 17 3.51 -7.81 -22.38
N VAL A 18 2.58 -8.48 -23.07
CA VAL A 18 2.76 -8.89 -24.46
C VAL A 18 2.76 -7.67 -25.39
N VAL A 19 1.83 -6.74 -25.21
CA VAL A 19 1.65 -5.59 -26.11
C VAL A 19 2.73 -4.52 -25.90
N ILE A 20 2.98 -4.14 -24.64
CA ILE A 20 3.89 -3.03 -24.29
C ILE A 20 5.33 -3.54 -24.12
N GLY A 21 5.49 -4.82 -23.77
CA GLY A 21 6.77 -5.42 -23.42
C GLY A 21 7.13 -5.22 -21.94
N PRO A 22 7.81 -6.20 -21.31
CA PRO A 22 8.21 -6.15 -19.91
C PRO A 22 9.20 -5.04 -19.59
N GLU A 23 9.96 -4.55 -20.57
CA GLU A 23 10.95 -3.49 -20.38
C GLU A 23 10.29 -2.10 -20.22
N ARG A 24 9.14 -1.90 -20.87
CA ARG A 24 8.47 -0.59 -20.95
C ARG A 24 7.31 -0.48 -19.97
N LEU A 25 6.65 -1.59 -19.63
CA LEU A 25 5.52 -1.62 -18.69
C LEU A 25 5.83 -0.96 -17.34
N PRO A 26 6.99 -1.20 -16.68
CA PRO A 26 7.32 -0.56 -15.42
C PRO A 26 7.37 0.97 -15.50
N LYS A 27 7.78 1.51 -16.66
CA LYS A 27 7.82 2.96 -16.88
C LYS A 27 6.39 3.52 -17.01
N VAL A 28 5.53 2.85 -17.78
CA VAL A 28 4.11 3.23 -17.94
C VAL A 28 3.33 3.09 -16.63
N ALA A 29 3.54 1.99 -15.89
CA ALA A 29 2.89 1.78 -14.60
C ALA A 29 3.31 2.86 -13.58
N ARG A 30 4.59 3.28 -13.59
CA ARG A 30 5.07 4.37 -12.74
C ARG A 30 4.45 5.71 -13.11
N THR A 31 4.33 6.04 -14.39
CA THR A 31 3.73 7.31 -14.82
C THR A 31 2.23 7.34 -14.54
N ALA A 32 1.50 6.28 -14.93
CA ALA A 32 0.07 6.15 -14.64
C ALA A 32 -0.20 6.18 -13.13
N GLY A 33 0.58 5.42 -12.34
CA GLY A 33 0.48 5.43 -10.88
C GLY A 33 0.79 6.78 -10.25
N ALA A 34 1.80 7.51 -10.76
CA ALA A 34 2.11 8.85 -10.27
C ALA A 34 0.98 9.85 -10.59
N LEU A 35 0.36 9.74 -11.76
CA LEU A 35 -0.79 10.59 -12.15
C LEU A 35 -2.02 10.28 -11.29
N ILE A 36 -2.39 9.01 -11.14
CA ILE A 36 -3.50 8.59 -10.28
C ILE A 36 -3.23 9.02 -8.83
N GLY A 37 -2.01 8.85 -8.34
CA GLY A 37 -1.63 9.27 -6.99
C GLY A 37 -1.69 10.80 -6.79
N ARG A 38 -1.39 11.60 -7.82
CA ARG A 38 -1.58 13.06 -7.78
C ARG A 38 -3.05 13.43 -7.82
N ALA A 39 -3.86 12.78 -8.67
CA ALA A 39 -5.30 13.00 -8.73
C ALA A 39 -5.98 12.65 -7.40
N GLN A 40 -5.59 11.55 -6.76
CA GLN A 40 -6.09 11.19 -5.43
C GLN A 40 -5.75 12.25 -4.38
N ARG A 41 -4.54 12.84 -4.42
CA ARG A 41 -4.17 13.94 -3.53
C ARG A 41 -5.00 15.18 -3.81
N TYR A 42 -5.17 15.56 -5.08
CA TYR A 42 -6.00 16.69 -5.45
C TYR A 42 -7.46 16.52 -5.00
N ILE A 43 -8.04 15.33 -5.20
CA ILE A 43 -9.39 15.00 -4.70
C ILE A 43 -9.43 15.07 -3.17
N ALA A 44 -8.37 14.64 -2.48
CA ALA A 44 -8.28 14.71 -1.02
C ALA A 44 -8.18 16.16 -0.52
N ASP A 45 -7.38 17.01 -1.18
CA ASP A 45 -7.22 18.41 -0.86
C ASP A 45 -8.53 19.19 -1.12
N VAL A 46 -9.17 18.97 -2.28
CA VAL A 46 -10.49 19.53 -2.58
C VAL A 46 -11.52 19.05 -1.59
N LYS A 47 -11.56 17.76 -1.25
CA LYS A 47 -12.45 17.22 -0.23
C LYS A 47 -12.19 17.82 1.14
N ALA A 48 -10.94 18.13 1.49
CA ALA A 48 -10.59 18.76 2.75
C ALA A 48 -11.05 20.21 2.83
N GLU A 49 -10.86 20.99 1.76
CA GLU A 49 -11.34 22.38 1.65
C GLU A 49 -12.88 22.42 1.69
N VAL A 50 -13.52 21.59 0.86
CA VAL A 50 -14.98 21.38 0.83
C VAL A 50 -15.50 20.96 2.20
N SER A 51 -14.86 20.01 2.87
CA SER A 51 -15.26 19.59 4.23
C SER A 51 -15.05 20.68 5.29
N ARG A 52 -14.22 21.69 5.03
CA ARG A 52 -13.91 22.77 5.96
C ARG A 52 -14.78 24.00 5.74
N GLU A 53 -15.23 24.23 4.50
CA GLU A 53 -16.10 25.35 4.13
C GLU A 53 -17.60 25.00 4.12
N ILE A 54 -17.98 23.73 4.15
CA ILE A 54 -19.39 23.33 3.98
C ILE A 54 -20.06 23.02 5.31
N GLU A 55 -20.59 24.10 5.87
CA GLU A 55 -21.89 24.16 6.54
C GLU A 55 -23.08 24.18 5.54
N LEU A 56 -22.87 23.88 4.25
CA LEU A 56 -23.87 24.07 3.19
C LEU A 56 -24.57 22.76 2.76
N GLU A 57 -25.86 22.65 3.08
CA GLU A 57 -26.76 21.55 2.74
C GLU A 57 -26.79 21.19 1.23
N GLU A 58 -26.49 22.15 0.35
CA GLU A 58 -26.52 22.02 -1.12
C GLU A 58 -25.64 20.87 -1.66
N LEU A 59 -24.41 20.73 -1.15
CA LEU A 59 -23.49 19.69 -1.64
C LEU A 59 -23.80 18.31 -1.06
N ARG A 60 -24.41 18.26 0.13
CA ARG A 60 -24.95 17.02 0.70
C ARG A 60 -26.07 16.49 -0.19
N LYS A 61 -26.94 17.38 -0.67
CA LYS A 61 -28.00 17.09 -1.63
C LYS A 61 -27.46 16.57 -2.95
N MET A 62 -26.47 17.23 -3.54
CA MET A 62 -25.82 16.74 -4.78
C MET A 62 -25.14 15.39 -4.58
N ARG A 63 -24.48 15.15 -3.43
CA ARG A 63 -23.90 13.83 -3.11
C ARG A 63 -24.98 12.77 -3.02
N THR A 64 -26.11 13.03 -2.37
CA THR A 64 -27.23 12.09 -2.31
C THR A 64 -27.85 11.86 -3.69
N GLU A 65 -28.02 12.90 -4.52
CA GLU A 65 -28.52 12.75 -5.89
C GLU A 65 -27.57 11.91 -6.75
N PHE A 66 -26.26 12.13 -6.63
CA PHE A 66 -25.26 11.34 -7.36
C PHE A 66 -25.18 9.91 -6.85
N GLU A 67 -25.31 9.70 -5.54
CA GLU A 67 -25.35 8.37 -4.93
C GLU A 67 -26.63 7.61 -5.32
N GLU A 68 -27.76 8.30 -5.42
CA GLU A 68 -29.03 7.75 -5.90
C GLU A 68 -28.99 7.46 -7.41
N ALA A 69 -28.42 8.35 -8.22
CA ALA A 69 -28.19 8.11 -9.64
C ALA A 69 -27.26 6.90 -9.85
N ALA A 70 -26.18 6.79 -9.07
CA ALA A 70 -25.28 5.65 -9.13
C ALA A 70 -25.97 4.35 -8.71
N ARG A 71 -26.82 4.36 -7.68
CA ARG A 71 -27.62 3.20 -7.26
C ARG A 71 -28.64 2.79 -8.32
N ASN A 72 -29.30 3.75 -8.96
CA ASN A 72 -30.25 3.48 -10.04
C ASN A 72 -29.53 2.85 -11.24
N VAL A 73 -28.36 3.37 -11.62
CA VAL A 73 -27.53 2.78 -12.68
C VAL A 73 -27.06 1.37 -12.29
N GLU A 74 -26.63 1.16 -11.04
CA GLU A 74 -26.26 -0.17 -10.54
C GLU A 74 -27.43 -1.15 -10.60
N GLN A 75 -28.64 -0.73 -10.23
CA GLN A 75 -29.85 -1.55 -10.32
C GLN A 75 -30.20 -1.89 -11.76
N THR A 76 -30.12 -0.92 -12.69
CA THR A 76 -30.36 -1.16 -14.13
C THR A 76 -29.34 -2.14 -14.70
N ILE A 77 -28.04 -1.92 -14.43
CA ILE A 77 -26.98 -2.84 -14.87
C ILE A 77 -27.17 -4.22 -14.25
N HIS A 78 -27.52 -4.32 -12.97
CA HIS A 78 -27.76 -5.61 -12.33
C HIS A 78 -28.96 -6.33 -12.94
N GLN A 79 -30.03 -5.61 -13.31
CA GLN A 79 -31.18 -6.18 -14.01
C GLN A 79 -30.82 -6.62 -15.45
N GLU A 80 -30.07 -5.83 -16.20
CA GLU A 80 -29.62 -6.18 -17.55
C GLU A 80 -28.64 -7.36 -17.53
N VAL A 81 -27.67 -7.35 -16.61
CA VAL A 81 -26.70 -8.43 -16.45
C VAL A 81 -27.40 -9.70 -16.00
N SER A 82 -28.33 -9.64 -15.04
CA SER A 82 -29.08 -10.84 -14.62
C SER A 82 -29.97 -11.41 -15.72
N ARG A 83 -30.57 -10.57 -16.56
CA ARG A 83 -31.29 -11.02 -17.77
C ARG A 83 -30.34 -11.69 -18.77
N HIS A 84 -29.23 -11.02 -19.09
CA HIS A 84 -28.24 -11.59 -20.00
C HIS A 84 -27.59 -12.87 -19.47
N THR A 85 -27.31 -12.96 -18.17
CA THR A 85 -26.76 -14.20 -17.58
C THR A 85 -27.81 -15.31 -17.57
N SER A 86 -29.09 -15.02 -17.36
CA SER A 86 -30.14 -16.04 -17.48
C SER A 86 -30.29 -16.55 -18.91
N GLU A 87 -30.30 -15.67 -19.92
CA GLU A 87 -30.35 -16.06 -21.33
C GLU A 87 -29.09 -16.83 -21.76
N ILE A 88 -27.92 -16.40 -21.31
CA ILE A 88 -26.66 -17.11 -21.57
C ILE A 88 -26.68 -18.47 -20.88
N ASN A 89 -27.18 -18.57 -19.64
CA ASN A 89 -27.24 -19.83 -18.92
C ASN A 89 -28.26 -20.79 -19.53
N GLU A 90 -29.39 -20.30 -20.04
CA GLU A 90 -30.36 -21.09 -20.79
C GLU A 90 -29.75 -21.61 -22.09
N ARG A 91 -29.14 -20.73 -22.91
CA ARG A 91 -28.43 -21.13 -24.14
C ARG A 91 -27.26 -22.08 -23.86
N LEU A 92 -26.55 -21.84 -22.76
CA LEU A 92 -25.44 -22.68 -22.34
C LEU A 92 -25.95 -24.03 -21.88
N ASN A 93 -27.04 -24.12 -21.10
CA ASN A 93 -27.64 -25.41 -20.75
C ASN A 93 -28.23 -26.13 -21.97
N GLU A 94 -28.76 -25.41 -22.95
CA GLU A 94 -29.22 -26.00 -24.22
C GLU A 94 -28.04 -26.55 -25.02
N ALA A 95 -26.90 -25.83 -25.05
CA ALA A 95 -25.66 -26.27 -25.69
C ALA A 95 -24.87 -27.34 -24.88
N LEU A 96 -25.03 -27.36 -23.56
CA LEU A 96 -24.42 -28.32 -22.64
C LEU A 96 -25.32 -29.55 -22.39
N GLY A 97 -26.58 -29.49 -22.83
CA GLY A 97 -27.58 -30.55 -22.77
C GLY A 97 -27.23 -31.78 -23.61
N ASP A 98 -26.01 -31.83 -24.15
CA ASP A 98 -25.40 -33.00 -24.76
C ASP A 98 -24.21 -33.48 -23.88
N PRO A 99 -24.47 -34.13 -22.71
CA PRO A 99 -23.49 -34.32 -21.65
C PRO A 99 -22.65 -35.60 -21.81
N ALA A 100 -22.35 -36.01 -23.04
CA ALA A 100 -21.64 -37.28 -23.28
C ALA A 100 -20.10 -37.20 -23.25
N SER A 101 -19.45 -36.02 -23.17
CA SER A 101 -18.00 -35.94 -23.44
C SER A 101 -17.09 -35.17 -22.48
N ARG A 102 -17.56 -34.72 -21.29
CA ARG A 102 -16.72 -33.91 -20.38
C ARG A 102 -16.15 -34.62 -19.14
N GLN A 103 -16.25 -35.94 -19.04
CA GLN A 103 -15.76 -36.69 -17.88
C GLN A 103 -14.23 -36.89 -17.79
N THR A 104 -13.41 -36.24 -18.63
CA THR A 104 -11.94 -36.51 -18.61
C THR A 104 -11.10 -35.42 -17.96
N ALA A 105 -11.66 -34.28 -17.53
CA ALA A 105 -10.85 -33.18 -16.98
C ALA A 105 -10.82 -33.09 -15.44
N THR A 106 -11.50 -33.99 -14.71
CA THR A 106 -11.46 -34.02 -13.24
C THR A 106 -10.32 -34.89 -12.73
N GLN A 107 -9.12 -34.75 -13.29
CA GLN A 107 -7.90 -35.02 -12.52
C GLN A 107 -7.61 -33.77 -11.71
N ALA A 108 -8.40 -33.63 -10.63
CA ALA A 108 -8.29 -32.57 -9.66
C ALA A 108 -6.90 -32.65 -9.01
N ALA A 109 -6.00 -31.79 -9.48
CA ALA A 109 -4.70 -31.55 -8.92
C ALA A 109 -4.85 -31.25 -7.42
N GLU A 110 -4.34 -32.15 -6.61
CA GLU A 110 -4.39 -32.12 -5.17
C GLU A 110 -3.69 -30.85 -4.64
N TRP A 111 -4.50 -29.93 -4.13
CA TRP A 111 -4.06 -28.65 -3.58
C TRP A 111 -3.27 -28.91 -2.29
N ARG A 112 -1.93 -28.94 -2.40
CA ARG A 112 -1.04 -28.96 -1.23
C ARG A 112 -0.89 -27.55 -0.66
N PRO A 113 -1.35 -27.25 0.56
CA PRO A 113 -1.19 -25.92 1.16
C PRO A 113 0.29 -25.64 1.47
N ALA A 114 0.77 -24.48 1.04
CA ALA A 114 2.15 -24.03 1.26
C ALA A 114 2.44 -23.75 2.76
N PRO A 115 3.67 -24.02 3.25
CA PRO A 115 3.99 -23.91 4.67
C PRO A 115 3.98 -22.45 5.16
N ALA A 116 3.40 -22.27 6.35
CA ALA A 116 3.28 -20.98 7.03
C ALA A 116 4.67 -20.41 7.37
N LYS A 117 4.99 -19.25 6.79
CA LYS A 117 6.24 -18.51 7.07
C LYS A 117 6.25 -18.02 8.52
N SER A 118 7.31 -18.34 9.27
CA SER A 118 7.46 -17.94 10.67
C SER A 118 7.56 -16.41 10.81
N ARG A 119 6.69 -15.86 11.65
CA ARG A 119 6.55 -14.43 11.93
C ARG A 119 7.65 -13.94 12.87
N ASN A 120 8.89 -13.86 12.40
CA ASN A 120 9.96 -13.17 13.13
C ASN A 120 9.90 -11.65 12.89
N GLY A 121 9.92 -10.85 13.97
CA GLY A 121 10.29 -9.42 13.89
C GLY A 121 9.21 -8.39 14.22
N ARG A 122 8.14 -8.75 14.96
CA ARG A 122 7.01 -7.86 15.30
C ARG A 122 7.38 -6.56 16.04
N ASN A 123 8.59 -6.44 16.60
CA ASN A 123 8.93 -5.32 17.49
C ASN A 123 9.80 -4.23 16.84
N SER A 124 10.13 -4.31 15.54
CA SER A 124 10.94 -3.28 14.88
C SER A 124 10.13 -2.22 14.12
N TRP A 125 8.88 -2.51 13.73
CA TRP A 125 8.08 -1.60 12.91
C TRP A 125 7.71 -0.31 13.66
N ARG A 126 7.29 -0.39 14.92
CA ARG A 126 6.92 0.80 15.71
C ARG A 126 8.08 1.78 15.92
N ASN A 127 9.30 1.27 16.13
CA ASN A 127 10.49 2.11 16.29
C ASN A 127 10.89 2.85 15.00
N LYS A 128 10.45 2.38 13.83
CA LYS A 128 10.73 3.06 12.55
C LYS A 128 9.83 4.26 12.28
N GLN A 129 8.63 4.34 12.88
CA GLN A 129 7.67 5.42 12.60
C GLN A 129 8.06 6.75 13.24
N LEU A 130 8.69 6.74 14.43
CA LEU A 130 9.12 7.96 15.11
C LEU A 130 10.48 8.48 14.61
N ALA A 131 11.16 7.73 13.75
CA ALA A 131 12.45 8.15 13.21
C ALA A 131 12.24 9.18 12.08
N MET A 132 12.33 10.48 12.41
CA MET A 132 12.38 11.54 11.40
C MET A 132 13.38 11.18 10.29
N PRO A 133 12.97 11.21 9.01
CA PRO A 133 13.82 10.84 7.88
C PRO A 133 15.14 11.62 7.85
N LYS A 134 16.23 10.96 7.43
CA LYS A 134 17.58 11.56 7.42
C LYS A 134 17.67 12.83 6.55
N TRP A 135 16.96 12.86 5.42
CA TRP A 135 16.94 14.02 4.53
C TRP A 135 16.30 15.25 5.19
N TYR A 136 15.24 15.05 5.98
CA TYR A 136 14.55 16.11 6.70
C TYR A 136 15.45 16.71 7.78
N ARG A 137 16.16 15.85 8.53
CA ARG A 137 17.12 16.32 9.54
C ARG A 137 18.27 17.14 8.94
N ARG A 138 18.76 16.77 7.75
CA ARG A 138 19.79 17.54 7.03
C ARG A 138 19.28 18.92 6.60
N LYS A 139 18.05 19.01 6.11
CA LYS A 139 17.48 20.27 5.62
C LYS A 139 17.16 21.24 6.76
N GLN A 140 16.70 20.72 7.90
CA GLN A 140 16.27 21.53 9.07
C GLN A 140 17.39 21.77 10.09
N GLY A 141 18.63 21.37 9.81
CA GLY A 141 19.74 21.50 10.78
C GLY A 141 19.55 20.71 12.08
N VAL A 142 18.67 19.70 12.08
CA VAL A 142 18.34 18.92 13.28
C VAL A 142 19.51 18.01 13.63
N ARG A 143 20.07 18.15 14.83
CA ARG A 143 21.20 17.33 15.32
C ARG A 143 20.86 15.84 15.26
N MET A 144 21.67 15.09 14.50
CA MET A 144 21.45 13.65 14.31
C MET A 144 21.76 12.82 15.55
N TRP A 145 22.68 13.27 16.39
CA TRP A 145 23.16 12.52 17.55
C TRP A 145 22.88 13.30 18.83
N ALA A 146 22.09 12.69 19.72
CA ALA A 146 22.04 13.10 21.11
C ALA A 146 23.40 12.74 21.74
N GLN A 147 24.12 13.73 22.26
CA GLN A 147 25.31 13.45 23.06
C GLN A 147 24.83 12.83 24.38
N SER A 148 25.21 11.57 24.63
CA SER A 148 24.94 10.95 25.93
C SER A 148 25.55 11.78 27.06
N GLY A 149 24.98 11.72 28.26
CA GLY A 149 25.49 12.46 29.43
C GLY A 149 27.00 12.27 29.62
N ALA A 150 27.49 11.03 29.44
CA ALA A 150 28.92 10.70 29.52
C ALA A 150 29.80 11.44 28.50
N ALA A 151 29.32 11.63 27.27
CA ALA A 151 30.05 12.37 26.23
C ALA A 151 30.19 13.87 26.56
N ARG A 152 29.23 14.42 27.34
CA ARG A 152 29.28 15.80 27.82
C ARG A 152 30.36 15.98 28.88
N VAL A 153 30.46 15.03 29.81
CA VAL A 153 31.46 15.05 30.88
C VAL A 153 32.88 14.97 30.34
N LYS A 154 33.14 14.18 29.27
CA LYS A 154 34.50 14.04 28.70
C LYS A 154 35.12 15.38 28.30
N ARG A 155 34.32 16.38 27.89
CA ARG A 155 34.80 17.72 27.50
C ARG A 155 35.30 18.55 28.69
N HIS A 156 34.80 18.25 29.89
CA HIS A 156 35.06 19.02 31.10
C HIS A 156 35.79 18.19 32.17
N ARG A 157 36.32 17.02 31.82
CA ARG A 157 37.18 16.30 32.76
C ARG A 157 38.47 17.11 32.92
N PRO A 158 38.84 17.50 34.15
CA PRO A 158 40.15 18.09 34.36
C PRO A 158 41.21 17.11 33.84
N PRO A 159 42.29 17.60 33.22
CA PRO A 159 43.41 16.73 32.88
C PRO A 159 43.82 16.03 34.17
N ILE A 160 43.88 14.70 34.15
CA ILE A 160 44.47 13.96 35.24
C ILE A 160 45.91 14.43 35.26
N VAL A 161 46.23 15.33 36.20
CA VAL A 161 47.60 15.68 36.53
C VAL A 161 48.20 14.36 36.93
N ALA A 162 48.94 13.74 36.01
CA ALA A 162 49.68 12.54 36.28
C ALA A 162 50.48 12.90 37.53
N ALA A 163 50.08 12.33 38.66
CA ALA A 163 50.70 12.59 39.93
C ALA A 163 52.16 12.28 39.68
N GLN A 164 52.98 13.33 39.53
CA GLN A 164 54.40 13.19 39.46
C GLN A 164 54.71 12.47 40.75
N SER A 165 55.02 11.18 40.62
CA SER A 165 55.60 10.35 41.64
C SER A 165 56.92 11.00 41.98
N ARG A 166 56.88 12.09 42.73
CA ARG A 166 58.02 12.60 43.45
C ARG A 166 58.20 11.58 44.54
N GLY A 167 58.93 10.52 44.17
CA GLY A 167 59.63 9.68 45.11
C GLY A 167 60.54 10.60 45.90
N ARG A 168 60.00 11.15 46.99
CA ARG A 168 60.83 11.58 48.10
C ARG A 168 61.06 10.32 48.90
N SER A 169 62.17 9.65 48.58
CA SER A 169 62.83 8.75 49.50
C SER A 169 62.93 9.45 50.84
N PHE A 170 62.32 8.86 51.87
CA PHE A 170 62.40 9.33 53.25
C PHE A 170 63.73 8.95 53.92
N PHE A 171 64.64 8.31 53.18
CA PHE A 171 65.91 7.80 53.67
C PHE A 171 67.07 8.36 52.83
N GLU A 172 67.43 9.61 53.11
CA GLU A 172 68.75 10.22 52.90
C GLU A 172 68.90 11.37 53.90
#